data_AF-A0A166NQ20-F1
#
_entry.id   AF-A0A166NQ20-F1
#
_cell.length_a   1.000
_cell.length_b   1.000
_cell.length_c   1.000
_cell.angle_alpha   90.00
_cell.angle_beta   90.00
_cell.angle_gamma   90.00
#
_symmetry.space_group_name_H-M   'P 1'
#
loop_
_entity.id
_entity.type
_entity.pdbx_description
1 polymer ?
#
loop_
_entity_poly.entity_id
_entity_poly.type
_entity_poly.pdbx_seq_one_letter_code
_entity_poly.pdbx_strand_id
1 'polypeptide(L)'
;MNSSASLQPPNPYTPMAYLPPKLAALHQLHAYVYVASLGVLAWDWLMSMPDEYLILSTGRISKSKVAYVGARLFTLGYCLTMVMLQVAPIGNCQTMLYTVVIFLILSSSANNLLLLIRVRAVYGKSRSATAFFGFSYLAVLGTTSAVPWAMEAAHLGPTKLCVVIKIQTWLTSSTVCNAVNGTLVCLAISYRILSRSIRETGRRSAALRFLRSDDAPRVVRDLLHQGQLCYLATIMVYIPQIFLNFANMPGYQGLLIVTVQVVENIMTSRVHRTVILGLITDGGRNAVPIEFTTIVSGSATTASSDNKVLTELATKHEVV
;
A
#
# COMPACT_ATOMS: atom_id res chain seq x y z
N MET A 1 27.89 -57.55 3.49
CA MET A 1 29.00 -56.70 3.00
C MET A 1 28.59 -55.25 3.14
N ASN A 2 29.03 -54.62 4.23
CA ASN A 2 28.75 -53.22 4.53
C ASN A 2 29.69 -52.33 3.71
N SER A 3 29.20 -51.81 2.58
CA SER A 3 29.85 -50.68 1.92
C SER A 3 29.35 -49.41 2.58
N SER A 4 30.08 -48.98 3.62
CA SER A 4 30.08 -47.59 4.08
C SER A 4 30.63 -46.73 2.95
N ALA A 5 29.76 -46.34 2.02
CA ALA A 5 30.02 -45.26 1.09
C ALA A 5 30.26 -44.02 1.94
N SER A 6 31.52 -43.62 2.08
CA SER A 6 31.89 -42.32 2.62
C SER A 6 31.19 -41.26 1.78
N LEU A 7 30.09 -40.70 2.31
CA LEU A 7 29.43 -39.53 1.77
C LEU A 7 30.46 -38.40 1.80
N GLN A 8 31.17 -38.22 0.69
CA GLN A 8 32.05 -37.09 0.49
C GLN A 8 31.20 -35.83 0.70
N PRO A 9 31.58 -34.92 1.61
CA PRO A 9 30.78 -33.74 1.89
C PRO A 9 30.57 -32.98 0.57
N PRO A 10 29.34 -32.50 0.29
CA PRO A 10 29.07 -31.69 -0.89
C PRO A 10 30.08 -30.56 -1.00
N ASN A 11 30.47 -30.19 -2.22
CA ASN A 11 31.43 -29.13 -2.45
C ASN A 11 30.96 -27.83 -1.74
N PRO A 12 31.79 -27.21 -0.89
CA PRO A 12 31.43 -26.01 -0.15
C PRO A 12 31.10 -24.80 -1.04
N TYR A 13 31.55 -24.81 -2.31
CA TYR A 13 31.22 -23.80 -3.31
C TYR A 13 29.85 -24.02 -4.00
N THR A 14 29.17 -25.14 -3.70
CA THR A 14 27.82 -25.44 -4.19
C THR A 14 26.84 -25.50 -3.01
N PRO A 15 26.41 -24.35 -2.46
CA PRO A 15 25.54 -24.31 -1.27
C PRO A 15 24.20 -25.05 -1.50
N MET A 16 23.71 -25.06 -2.73
CA MET A 16 22.49 -25.79 -3.13
C MET A 16 22.62 -27.31 -3.00
N ALA A 17 23.84 -27.87 -2.96
CA ALA A 17 24.07 -29.31 -2.82
C ALA A 17 23.84 -29.81 -1.38
N TYR A 18 23.73 -28.91 -0.41
CA TYR A 18 23.36 -29.24 0.97
C TYR A 18 21.83 -29.31 1.18
N LEU A 19 21.03 -28.92 0.18
CA LEU A 19 19.57 -28.98 0.23
C LEU A 19 19.03 -30.16 -0.60
N PRO A 20 17.88 -30.75 -0.21
CA PRO A 20 17.14 -31.64 -1.10
C PRO A 20 16.83 -30.93 -2.42
N PRO A 21 16.87 -31.62 -3.57
CA PRO A 21 16.78 -30.99 -4.90
C PRO A 21 15.50 -30.16 -5.09
N LYS A 22 14.38 -30.59 -4.48
CA LYS A 22 13.13 -29.82 -4.48
C LYS A 22 13.25 -28.49 -3.72
N LEU A 23 13.94 -28.49 -2.57
CA LEU A 23 14.11 -27.30 -1.75
C LEU A 23 15.12 -26.32 -2.36
N ALA A 24 16.18 -26.84 -2.99
CA ALA A 24 17.14 -26.03 -3.75
C ALA A 24 16.47 -25.29 -4.92
N ALA A 25 15.62 -25.97 -5.69
CA ALA A 25 14.86 -25.35 -6.78
C ALA A 25 13.90 -24.26 -6.27
N LEU A 26 13.22 -24.49 -5.15
CA LEU A 26 12.35 -23.50 -4.51
C LEU A 26 13.11 -22.27 -4.01
N HIS A 27 14.29 -22.49 -3.41
CA HIS A 27 15.13 -21.40 -2.95
C HIS A 27 15.64 -20.53 -4.11
N GLN A 28 16.04 -21.15 -5.23
CA GLN A 28 16.38 -20.42 -6.46
C GLN A 28 15.18 -19.64 -7.02
N LEU A 29 14.00 -20.26 -7.04
CA LEU A 29 12.77 -19.59 -7.48
C LEU A 29 12.47 -18.36 -6.61
N HIS A 30 12.59 -18.47 -5.27
CA HIS A 30 12.45 -17.33 -4.36
C HIS A 30 13.44 -16.21 -4.69
N ALA A 31 14.72 -16.55 -4.86
CA ALA A 31 15.75 -15.57 -5.20
C ALA A 31 15.42 -14.83 -6.51
N TYR A 32 15.02 -15.53 -7.57
CA TYR A 32 14.65 -14.90 -8.84
C TYR A 32 13.44 -13.98 -8.72
N VAL A 33 12.39 -14.42 -8.02
CA VAL A 33 11.18 -13.60 -7.82
C VAL A 33 11.50 -12.35 -6.98
N TYR A 34 12.35 -12.46 -5.96
CA TYR A 34 12.72 -11.33 -5.11
C TYR A 34 13.61 -10.32 -5.86
N VAL A 35 14.58 -10.79 -6.65
CA VAL A 35 15.42 -9.94 -7.50
C VAL A 35 14.58 -9.25 -8.57
N ALA A 36 13.66 -9.97 -9.22
CA ALA A 36 12.74 -9.37 -10.19
C ALA A 36 11.84 -8.31 -9.54
N SER A 37 11.33 -8.57 -8.33
CA SER A 37 10.50 -7.62 -7.58
C SER A 37 11.28 -6.37 -7.18
N LEU A 38 12.55 -6.52 -6.77
CA LEU A 38 13.45 -5.38 -6.50
C LEU A 38 13.69 -4.56 -7.77
N GLY A 39 13.90 -5.23 -8.92
CA GLY A 39 14.06 -4.55 -10.22
C GLY A 39 12.82 -3.74 -10.61
N VAL A 40 11.63 -4.32 -10.47
CA VAL A 40 10.36 -3.62 -10.73
C VAL A 40 10.17 -2.43 -9.79
N LEU A 41 10.49 -2.59 -8.51
CA LEU A 41 10.40 -1.51 -7.52
C LEU A 41 11.38 -0.37 -7.84
N ALA A 42 12.63 -0.71 -8.17
CA ALA A 42 13.65 0.27 -8.55
C ALA A 42 13.26 1.01 -9.84
N TRP A 43 12.70 0.29 -10.82
CA TRP A 43 12.18 0.87 -12.05
C TRP A 43 11.02 1.83 -11.80
N ASP A 44 10.03 1.43 -10.99
CA ASP A 44 8.92 2.32 -10.62
C ASP A 44 9.41 3.58 -9.90
N TRP A 45 10.41 3.43 -9.00
CA TRP A 45 10.98 4.56 -8.30
C TRP A 45 11.72 5.52 -9.25
N LEU A 46 12.56 4.99 -10.14
CA LEU A 46 13.28 5.79 -11.12
C LEU A 46 12.32 6.54 -12.05
N MET A 47 11.25 5.89 -12.50
CA MET A 47 10.21 6.51 -13.33
C MET A 47 9.34 7.54 -12.60
N SER A 48 9.39 7.59 -11.26
CA SER A 48 8.60 8.51 -10.46
C SER A 48 9.41 9.64 -9.81
N MET A 49 10.74 9.56 -9.83
CA MET A 49 11.65 10.61 -9.36
C MET A 49 11.32 12.04 -9.79
N PRO A 50 11.05 12.35 -11.09
CA PRO A 50 10.81 13.74 -11.49
C PRO A 50 9.55 14.32 -10.84
N ASP A 51 8.50 13.50 -10.75
CA ASP A 51 7.24 13.90 -10.12
C ASP A 51 7.38 14.01 -8.59
N GLU A 52 8.15 13.10 -7.98
CA GLU A 52 8.41 13.15 -6.53
C GLU A 52 9.20 14.40 -6.16
N TYR A 53 10.20 14.76 -6.97
CA TYR A 53 10.94 16.00 -6.79
C TYR A 53 10.02 17.21 -6.88
N LEU A 54 9.12 17.25 -7.86
CA LEU A 54 8.13 18.33 -7.99
C LEU A 54 7.19 18.40 -6.78
N ILE A 55 6.73 17.26 -6.26
CA ILE A 55 5.86 17.19 -5.08
C ILE A 55 6.60 17.65 -3.81
N LEU A 56 7.88 17.31 -3.68
CA LEU A 56 8.71 17.70 -2.55
C LEU A 56 9.11 19.18 -2.62
N SER A 57 9.37 19.70 -3.81
CA SER A 57 9.71 21.11 -4.04
C SER A 57 8.49 22.03 -3.90
N THR A 58 7.29 21.52 -4.16
CA THR A 58 6.06 22.34 -4.17
C THR A 58 5.31 22.26 -2.84
N GLY A 59 5.24 23.38 -2.12
CA GLY A 59 4.40 23.57 -0.94
C GLY A 59 4.97 22.99 0.36
N ARG A 60 4.18 23.08 1.44
CA ARG A 60 4.61 22.72 2.81
C ARG A 60 4.76 21.20 3.00
N ILE A 61 5.69 20.78 3.86
CA ILE A 61 5.87 19.36 4.24
C ILE A 61 4.64 18.91 5.05
N SER A 62 3.77 18.13 4.41
CA SER A 62 2.61 17.51 5.06
C SER A 62 2.97 16.15 5.65
N LYS A 63 2.29 15.75 6.73
CA LYS A 63 2.43 14.41 7.35
C LYS A 63 2.26 13.28 6.33
N SER A 64 1.40 13.47 5.33
CA SER A 64 1.19 12.50 4.25
C SER A 64 2.41 12.36 3.33
N LYS A 65 3.15 13.45 3.05
CA LYS A 65 4.37 13.42 2.23
C LYS A 65 5.48 12.66 2.95
N VAL A 66 5.65 12.89 4.26
CA VAL A 66 6.65 12.17 5.08
C VAL A 66 6.31 10.68 5.16
N ALA A 67 5.04 10.34 5.43
CA ALA A 67 4.60 8.95 5.44
C ALA A 67 4.78 8.27 4.08
N TYR A 68 4.60 9.00 2.98
CA TYR A 68 4.81 8.51 1.62
C TYR A 68 6.27 8.18 1.32
N VAL A 69 7.18 9.12 1.57
CA VAL A 69 8.63 8.90 1.39
C VAL A 69 9.10 7.78 2.30
N GLY A 70 8.62 7.76 3.55
CA GLY A 70 8.90 6.67 4.50
C GLY A 70 8.45 5.31 3.97
N ALA A 71 7.21 5.18 3.49
CA ALA A 71 6.70 3.93 2.93
C ALA A 71 7.59 3.39 1.83
N ARG A 72 8.00 4.24 0.87
CA ARG A 72 8.87 3.83 -0.23
C ARG A 72 10.27 3.41 0.23
N LEU A 73 10.91 4.19 1.11
CA LEU A 73 12.22 3.85 1.64
C LEU A 73 12.19 2.55 2.44
N PHE A 74 11.16 2.33 3.26
CA PHE A 74 11.03 1.10 4.04
C PHE A 74 10.72 -0.11 3.15
N THR A 75 9.89 0.03 2.10
CA THR A 75 9.66 -1.07 1.14
C THR A 75 10.93 -1.41 0.37
N LEU A 76 11.72 -0.42 -0.02
CA LEU A 76 13.00 -0.66 -0.70
C LEU A 76 14.01 -1.33 0.22
N GLY A 77 14.13 -0.86 1.47
CA GLY A 77 14.96 -1.49 2.50
C GLY A 77 14.54 -2.94 2.75
N TYR A 78 13.24 -3.22 2.81
CA TYR A 78 12.70 -4.57 2.93
C TYR A 78 13.10 -5.46 1.74
N CYS A 79 12.91 -5.00 0.51
CA CYS A 79 13.26 -5.79 -0.68
C CYS A 79 14.77 -6.04 -0.78
N LEU A 80 15.58 -5.02 -0.47
CA LEU A 80 17.04 -5.13 -0.50
C LEU A 80 17.53 -6.13 0.55
N THR A 81 17.07 -6.00 1.80
CA THR A 81 17.46 -6.91 2.88
C THR A 81 16.97 -8.34 2.63
N MET A 82 15.80 -8.52 2.02
CA MET A 82 15.32 -9.84 1.58
C MET A 82 16.19 -10.47 0.50
N VAL A 83 16.61 -9.70 -0.52
CA VAL A 83 17.53 -10.20 -1.56
C VAL A 83 18.90 -10.54 -0.95
N MET A 84 19.40 -9.69 -0.04
CA MET A 84 20.65 -9.96 0.67
C MET A 84 20.58 -11.24 1.51
N LEU A 85 19.43 -11.51 2.15
CA LEU A 85 19.24 -12.76 2.90
C LEU A 85 19.39 -14.02 2.03
N GLN A 86 19.01 -13.95 0.75
CA GLN A 86 19.07 -15.08 -0.18
C GLN A 86 20.42 -15.24 -0.89
N VAL A 87 21.09 -14.13 -1.21
CA VAL A 87 22.25 -14.14 -2.12
C VAL A 87 23.57 -13.84 -1.40
N ALA A 88 23.54 -13.09 -0.29
CA ALA A 88 24.76 -12.65 0.39
C ALA A 88 25.21 -13.64 1.48
N PRO A 89 26.53 -13.82 1.67
CA PRO A 89 27.05 -14.57 2.80
C PRO A 89 26.90 -13.73 4.09
N ILE A 90 26.13 -14.21 5.05
CA ILE A 90 25.78 -13.48 6.28
C ILE A 90 26.35 -14.22 7.49
N GLY A 91 27.00 -13.46 8.39
CA GLY A 91 27.55 -13.99 9.63
C GLY A 91 26.47 -14.49 10.60
N ASN A 92 25.39 -13.71 10.79
CA ASN A 92 24.27 -14.08 11.67
C ASN A 92 22.93 -13.95 10.93
N CYS A 93 22.37 -15.08 10.50
CA CYS A 93 21.11 -15.15 9.77
C CYS A 93 19.93 -14.59 10.56
N GLN A 94 19.91 -14.83 11.87
CA GLN A 94 18.81 -14.40 12.72
C GLN A 94 18.78 -12.87 12.86
N THR A 95 19.94 -12.22 12.98
CA THR A 95 20.02 -10.75 13.01
C THR A 95 19.56 -10.12 11.69
N MET A 96 19.92 -10.72 10.55
CA MET A 96 19.45 -10.23 9.25
C MET A 96 17.93 -10.43 9.10
N LEU A 97 17.41 -11.56 9.55
CA LEU A 97 15.97 -11.83 9.55
C LEU A 97 15.20 -10.78 10.38
N TYR A 98 15.68 -10.44 11.58
CA TYR A 98 15.05 -9.39 12.38
C TYR A 98 15.06 -8.05 11.65
N THR A 99 16.16 -7.72 10.96
CA THR A 99 16.27 -6.49 10.16
C THR A 99 15.23 -6.46 9.05
N VAL A 100 15.10 -7.57 8.30
CA VAL A 100 14.07 -7.76 7.27
C VAL A 100 12.67 -7.55 7.85
N VAL A 101 12.37 -8.17 8.99
CA VAL A 101 11.04 -8.07 9.62
C VAL A 101 10.76 -6.66 10.12
N ILE A 102 11.75 -5.93 10.64
CA ILE A 102 11.59 -4.52 11.04
C ILE A 102 11.22 -3.67 9.82
N PHE A 103 11.94 -3.82 8.70
CA PHE A 103 11.60 -3.09 7.47
C PHE A 103 10.22 -3.46 6.93
N LEU A 104 9.82 -4.73 7.03
CA LEU A 104 8.47 -5.18 6.67
C LEU A 104 7.40 -4.49 7.52
N ILE A 105 7.57 -4.46 8.84
CA ILE A 105 6.62 -3.82 9.77
C ILE A 105 6.51 -2.33 9.48
N LEU A 106 7.65 -1.64 9.30
CA LEU A 106 7.69 -0.21 8.98
C LEU A 106 7.02 0.08 7.62
N SER A 107 7.33 -0.72 6.61
CA SER A 107 6.76 -0.62 5.26
C SER A 107 5.25 -0.84 5.28
N SER A 108 4.78 -1.92 5.90
CA SER A 108 3.35 -2.24 6.01
C SER A 108 2.62 -1.17 6.81
N SER A 109 3.16 -0.75 7.95
CA SER A 109 2.55 0.29 8.79
C SER A 109 2.44 1.63 8.05
N ALA A 110 3.49 2.04 7.32
CA ALA A 110 3.47 3.26 6.54
C ALA A 110 2.45 3.22 5.39
N ASN A 111 2.35 2.10 4.66
CA ASN A 111 1.35 1.89 3.61
C ASN A 111 -0.09 1.93 4.17
N ASN A 112 -0.35 1.20 5.25
CA ASN A 112 -1.66 1.22 5.91
C ASN A 112 -2.02 2.60 6.49
N LEU A 113 -1.02 3.35 6.98
CA LEU A 113 -1.21 4.73 7.43
C LEU A 113 -1.62 5.66 6.27
N LEU A 114 -0.98 5.53 5.10
CA LEU A 114 -1.36 6.28 3.89
C LEU A 114 -2.79 5.99 3.45
N LEU A 115 -3.17 4.72 3.47
CA LEU A 115 -4.55 4.28 3.18
C LEU A 115 -5.56 4.90 4.16
N LEU A 116 -5.24 4.91 5.45
CA LEU A 116 -6.08 5.52 6.48
C LEU A 116 -6.18 7.05 6.32
N ILE A 117 -5.09 7.75 5.98
CA ILE A 117 -5.11 9.19 5.69
C ILE A 117 -6.07 9.49 4.53
N ARG A 118 -6.05 8.67 3.48
CA ARG A 118 -6.98 8.83 2.33
C ARG A 118 -8.43 8.64 2.71
N VAL A 119 -8.74 7.58 3.45
CA VAL A 119 -10.11 7.34 3.88
C VAL A 119 -10.62 8.51 4.72
N ARG A 120 -9.79 9.03 5.63
CA ARG A 120 -10.13 10.22 6.43
C ARG A 120 -10.41 11.44 5.55
N ALA A 121 -9.63 11.65 4.49
CA ALA A 121 -9.84 12.74 3.54
C ALA A 121 -11.16 12.56 2.75
N VAL A 122 -11.47 11.34 2.32
CA VAL A 122 -12.66 11.02 1.49
C VAL A 122 -13.98 11.07 2.28
N TYR A 123 -13.94 10.64 3.55
CA TYR A 123 -15.09 10.57 4.45
C TYR A 123 -15.29 11.83 5.32
N GLY A 124 -14.57 12.92 5.04
CA GLY A 124 -14.81 14.23 5.67
C GLY A 124 -14.81 14.20 7.20
N LYS A 125 -13.82 13.53 7.81
CA LYS A 125 -13.65 13.43 9.28
C LYS A 125 -14.81 12.77 10.04
N SER A 126 -15.69 12.01 9.38
CA SER A 126 -16.71 11.23 10.09
C SER A 126 -16.08 10.30 11.15
N ARG A 127 -16.54 10.42 12.40
CA ARG A 127 -15.94 9.76 13.57
C ARG A 127 -16.04 8.24 13.48
N SER A 128 -17.15 7.71 12.94
CA SER A 128 -17.39 6.27 12.80
C SER A 128 -16.45 5.60 11.80
N ALA A 129 -16.35 6.13 10.56
CA ALA A 129 -15.43 5.58 9.57
C ALA A 129 -13.97 5.69 10.05
N THR A 130 -13.60 6.83 10.65
CA THR A 130 -12.24 7.02 11.18
C THR A 130 -11.90 6.03 12.29
N ALA A 131 -12.86 5.71 13.16
CA ALA A 131 -12.69 4.72 14.23
C ALA A 131 -12.56 3.30 13.66
N PHE A 132 -13.42 2.92 12.70
CA PHE A 132 -13.38 1.60 12.07
C PHE A 132 -12.05 1.34 11.37
N PHE A 133 -11.62 2.24 10.47
CA PHE A 133 -10.35 2.09 9.76
C PHE A 133 -9.13 2.27 10.67
N GLY A 134 -9.27 3.07 11.73
CA GLY A 134 -8.24 3.19 12.78
C GLY A 134 -8.07 1.88 13.56
N PHE A 135 -9.16 1.20 13.89
CA PHE A 135 -9.14 -0.10 14.53
C PHE A 135 -8.54 -1.17 13.61
N SER A 136 -8.95 -1.21 12.33
CA SER A 136 -8.37 -2.13 11.34
C SER A 136 -6.87 -1.91 11.16
N TYR A 137 -6.41 -0.65 11.14
CA TYR A 137 -4.99 -0.30 11.13
C TYR A 137 -4.25 -0.86 12.36
N LEU A 138 -4.79 -0.67 13.57
CA LEU A 138 -4.19 -1.18 14.80
C LEU A 138 -4.17 -2.72 14.84
N ALA A 139 -5.20 -3.37 14.30
CA ALA A 139 -5.25 -4.82 14.18
C ALA A 139 -4.15 -5.36 13.23
N VAL A 140 -3.94 -4.70 12.09
CA VAL A 140 -2.84 -5.05 11.16
C VAL A 140 -1.48 -4.81 11.83
N LEU A 141 -1.30 -3.68 12.52
CA LEU A 141 -0.06 -3.39 13.25
C LEU A 141 0.22 -4.41 14.35
N GLY A 142 -0.81 -4.82 15.10
CA GLY A 142 -0.70 -5.87 16.12
C GLY A 142 -0.30 -7.22 15.53
N THR A 143 -0.98 -7.67 14.47
CA THR A 143 -0.67 -8.96 13.82
C THR A 143 0.71 -8.98 13.17
N THR A 144 1.13 -7.87 12.53
CA THR A 144 2.45 -7.76 11.90
C THR A 144 3.58 -7.63 12.92
N SER A 145 3.33 -7.01 14.08
CA SER A 145 4.32 -6.94 15.17
C SER A 145 4.68 -8.31 15.75
N ALA A 146 3.81 -9.31 15.58
CA ALA A 146 4.06 -10.65 16.05
C ALA A 146 5.00 -11.46 15.14
N VAL A 147 5.17 -11.05 13.88
CA VAL A 147 5.94 -11.74 12.84
C VAL A 147 7.35 -12.17 13.28
N PRO A 148 8.14 -11.39 14.06
CA PRO A 148 9.46 -11.79 14.53
C PRO A 148 9.48 -13.10 15.33
N TRP A 149 8.40 -13.43 16.04
CA TRP A 149 8.30 -14.67 16.83
C TRP A 149 7.84 -15.87 16.00
N ALA A 150 7.44 -15.63 14.74
CA ALA A 150 6.88 -16.62 13.85
C ALA A 150 7.90 -17.26 12.91
N MET A 151 9.08 -16.63 12.78
CA MET A 151 10.10 -16.98 11.81
C MET A 151 11.44 -17.25 12.49
N GLU A 152 12.11 -18.31 12.05
CA GLU A 152 13.50 -18.60 12.45
C GLU A 152 14.32 -18.85 11.18
N ALA A 153 15.52 -18.27 11.13
CA ALA A 153 16.48 -18.47 10.06
C ALA A 153 17.76 -19.10 10.60
N ALA A 154 18.31 -20.06 9.85
CA ALA A 154 19.55 -20.73 10.18
C ALA A 154 20.48 -20.80 8.96
N HIS A 155 21.76 -21.07 9.23
CA HIS A 155 22.77 -21.25 8.20
C HIS A 155 22.57 -22.55 7.42
N LEU A 156 22.88 -22.51 6.12
CA LEU A 156 22.91 -23.67 5.23
C LEU A 156 24.17 -24.51 5.49
N GLY A 157 24.07 -25.49 6.39
CA GLY A 157 25.20 -26.40 6.68
C GLY A 157 26.47 -25.62 7.08
N PRO A 158 27.66 -25.94 6.52
CA PRO A 158 28.89 -25.21 6.81
C PRO A 158 29.02 -23.87 6.03
N THR A 159 28.01 -23.48 5.25
CA THR A 159 28.07 -22.28 4.41
C THR A 159 27.53 -21.05 5.14
N LYS A 160 27.89 -19.85 4.64
CA LYS A 160 27.42 -18.57 5.17
C LYS A 160 26.07 -18.13 4.58
N LEU A 161 25.36 -18.99 3.85
CA LEU A 161 24.02 -18.67 3.32
C LEU A 161 22.94 -18.93 4.35
N CYS A 162 21.85 -18.19 4.28
CA CYS A 162 20.72 -18.27 5.20
C CYS A 162 19.50 -18.92 4.55
N VAL A 163 18.77 -19.72 5.32
CA VAL A 163 17.43 -20.19 4.96
C VAL A 163 16.47 -20.02 6.11
N VAL A 164 15.23 -19.72 5.79
CA VAL A 164 14.13 -19.72 6.75
C VAL A 164 13.76 -21.18 7.01
N ILE A 165 14.03 -21.64 8.25
CA ILE A 165 13.81 -23.04 8.65
C ILE A 165 12.42 -23.26 9.26
N LYS A 166 11.79 -22.20 9.75
CA LYS A 166 10.50 -22.28 10.44
C LYS A 166 9.63 -21.11 10.04
N ILE A 167 8.42 -21.44 9.60
CA ILE A 167 7.35 -20.49 9.26
C ILE A 167 6.10 -21.00 9.97
N GLN A 168 5.65 -20.27 10.99
CA GLN A 168 4.41 -20.62 11.68
C GLN A 168 3.19 -20.37 10.78
N THR A 169 2.23 -21.31 10.77
CA THR A 169 1.02 -21.23 9.94
C THR A 169 0.13 -20.02 10.24
N TRP A 170 0.22 -19.44 11.45
CA TRP A 170 -0.54 -18.24 11.79
C TRP A 170 -0.05 -16.98 11.06
N LEU A 171 1.13 -16.98 10.43
CA LEU A 171 1.58 -15.90 9.53
C LEU A 171 0.60 -15.64 8.38
N THR A 172 -0.09 -16.68 7.92
CA THR A 172 -1.15 -16.58 6.93
C THR A 172 -2.26 -15.65 7.42
N SER A 173 -2.59 -15.68 8.71
CA SER A 173 -3.60 -14.79 9.30
C SER A 173 -3.20 -13.32 9.20
N SER A 174 -1.95 -12.97 9.50
CA SER A 174 -1.47 -11.59 9.37
C SER A 174 -1.52 -11.09 7.92
N THR A 175 -1.15 -11.95 6.97
CA THR A 175 -1.24 -11.64 5.53
C THR A 175 -2.69 -11.39 5.09
N VAL A 176 -3.62 -12.24 5.55
CA VAL A 176 -5.06 -12.08 5.28
C VAL A 176 -5.60 -10.80 5.92
N CYS A 177 -5.21 -10.48 7.15
CA CYS A 177 -5.61 -9.23 7.80
C CYS A 177 -5.16 -8.00 7.01
N ASN A 178 -3.92 -7.96 6.52
CA ASN A 178 -3.43 -6.87 5.67
C ASN A 178 -4.22 -6.78 4.36
N ALA A 179 -4.48 -7.92 3.71
CA ALA A 179 -5.26 -8.00 2.47
C ALA A 179 -6.69 -7.47 2.64
N VAL A 180 -7.36 -7.89 3.73
CA VAL A 180 -8.72 -7.46 4.07
C VAL A 180 -8.74 -5.96 4.34
N ASN A 181 -7.78 -5.44 5.10
CA ASN A 181 -7.70 -4.00 5.38
C ASN A 181 -7.52 -3.19 4.08
N GLY A 182 -6.59 -3.58 3.22
CA GLY A 182 -6.37 -2.94 1.92
C GLY A 182 -7.62 -2.97 1.03
N THR A 183 -8.31 -4.11 0.99
CA THR A 183 -9.53 -4.28 0.19
C THR A 183 -10.68 -3.44 0.74
N LEU A 184 -10.91 -3.44 2.05
CA LEU A 184 -11.95 -2.63 2.70
C LEU A 184 -11.74 -1.14 2.46
N VAL A 185 -10.49 -0.66 2.55
CA VAL A 185 -10.16 0.73 2.25
C VAL A 185 -10.44 1.06 0.79
N CYS A 186 -9.99 0.21 -0.15
CA CYS A 186 -10.22 0.43 -1.58
C CYS A 186 -11.72 0.43 -1.92
N LEU A 187 -12.48 -0.50 -1.35
CA LEU A 187 -13.94 -0.58 -1.51
C LEU A 187 -14.63 0.66 -0.94
N ALA A 188 -14.24 1.12 0.25
CA ALA A 188 -14.83 2.30 0.88
C ALA A 188 -14.58 3.58 0.07
N ILE A 189 -13.35 3.75 -0.43
CA ILE A 189 -13.01 4.89 -1.30
C ILE A 189 -13.84 4.82 -2.60
N SER A 190 -13.87 3.65 -3.24
CA SER A 190 -14.63 3.45 -4.49
C SER A 190 -16.12 3.68 -4.31
N TYR A 191 -16.70 3.16 -3.23
CA TYR A 191 -18.10 3.37 -2.88
C TYR A 191 -18.40 4.85 -2.67
N ARG A 192 -17.53 5.59 -1.98
CA ARG A 192 -17.74 7.02 -1.75
C ARG A 192 -17.68 7.80 -3.07
N ILE A 193 -16.72 7.51 -3.94
CA ILE A 193 -16.62 8.15 -5.26
C ILE A 193 -17.88 7.86 -6.09
N LEU A 194 -18.31 6.60 -6.14
CA LEU A 194 -19.53 6.19 -6.84
C LEU A 194 -20.78 6.87 -6.27
N SER A 195 -20.89 6.97 -4.95
CA SER A 195 -22.03 7.62 -4.30
C SER A 195 -22.13 9.11 -4.63
N ARG A 196 -20.98 9.81 -4.76
CA ARG A 196 -20.95 11.22 -5.17
C ARG A 196 -21.38 11.36 -6.63
N SER A 197 -20.86 10.51 -7.52
CA SER A 197 -21.25 10.51 -8.94
C SER A 197 -22.73 10.18 -9.14
N ILE A 198 -23.29 9.21 -8.40
CA ILE A 198 -24.72 8.88 -8.46
C ILE A 198 -25.58 10.08 -8.04
N ARG A 199 -25.15 10.85 -7.04
CA ARG A 199 -25.90 12.01 -6.55
C ARG A 199 -25.94 13.15 -7.57
N GLU A 200 -24.90 13.30 -8.38
CA GLU A 200 -24.83 14.32 -9.43
C GLU A 200 -25.58 13.93 -10.71
N THR A 201 -25.80 12.62 -10.95
CA THR A 201 -26.11 12.16 -12.31
C THR A 201 -27.24 11.11 -12.40
N GLY A 202 -27.75 10.63 -11.27
CA GLY A 202 -28.85 9.65 -11.20
C GLY A 202 -28.42 8.19 -11.36
N ARG A 203 -29.09 7.28 -10.62
CA ARG A 203 -28.68 5.88 -10.35
C ARG A 203 -28.39 5.01 -11.58
N ARG A 204 -29.14 5.19 -12.68
CA ARG A 204 -29.04 4.35 -13.88
C ARG A 204 -28.03 4.90 -14.89
N SER A 205 -27.91 6.23 -14.99
CA SER A 205 -26.97 6.89 -15.91
C SER A 205 -25.54 6.95 -15.34
N ALA A 206 -25.40 7.01 -14.01
CA ALA A 206 -24.10 6.90 -13.33
C ALA A 206 -23.51 5.50 -13.44
N ALA A 207 -24.33 4.44 -13.29
CA ALA A 207 -23.89 3.06 -13.49
C ALA A 207 -23.50 2.78 -14.96
N LEU A 208 -24.26 3.31 -15.93
CA LEU A 208 -23.89 3.21 -17.34
C LEU A 208 -22.64 4.03 -17.69
N ARG A 209 -22.43 5.23 -17.10
CA ARG A 209 -21.20 6.02 -17.27
C ARG A 209 -19.99 5.41 -16.57
N PHE A 210 -20.20 4.70 -15.47
CA PHE A 210 -19.15 3.93 -14.81
C PHE A 210 -18.67 2.76 -15.66
N LEU A 211 -19.57 2.18 -16.47
CA LEU A 211 -19.25 1.13 -17.44
C LEU A 211 -18.76 1.68 -18.79
N ARG A 212 -19.22 2.89 -19.17
CA ARG A 212 -18.96 3.53 -20.45
C ARG A 212 -18.07 4.75 -20.23
N SER A 213 -16.77 4.51 -20.38
CA SER A 213 -15.65 5.43 -20.10
C SER A 213 -15.71 6.80 -20.82
N ASP A 214 -16.68 7.10 -21.69
CA ASP A 214 -16.54 8.21 -22.65
C ASP A 214 -16.77 9.63 -22.10
N ASP A 215 -17.71 9.85 -21.16
CA ASP A 215 -18.17 11.21 -20.80
C ASP A 215 -18.05 11.57 -19.31
N ALA A 216 -16.90 11.28 -18.69
CA ALA A 216 -16.56 11.77 -17.36
C ALA A 216 -15.52 12.91 -17.43
N PRO A 217 -15.56 13.93 -16.54
CA PRO A 217 -14.52 14.96 -16.46
C PRO A 217 -13.15 14.31 -16.40
N ARG A 218 -12.21 14.73 -17.27
CA ARG A 218 -10.93 14.02 -17.51
C ARG A 218 -10.20 13.65 -16.21
N VAL A 219 -10.23 14.53 -15.21
CA VAL A 219 -9.61 14.32 -13.89
C VAL A 219 -10.29 13.22 -13.07
N VAL A 220 -11.62 13.14 -13.08
CA VAL A 220 -12.40 12.11 -12.39
C VAL A 220 -12.32 10.77 -13.13
N ARG A 221 -12.28 10.80 -14.47
CA ARG A 221 -12.04 9.63 -15.33
C ARG A 221 -10.67 9.02 -15.07
N ASP A 222 -9.62 9.83 -15.02
CA ASP A 222 -8.27 9.36 -14.68
C ASP A 222 -8.18 8.84 -13.24
N LEU A 223 -8.82 9.51 -12.27
CA LEU A 223 -8.84 9.05 -10.88
C LEU A 223 -9.63 7.73 -10.70
N LEU A 224 -10.75 7.57 -11.41
CA LEU A 224 -11.60 6.37 -11.38
C LEU A 224 -10.94 5.19 -12.11
N HIS A 225 -10.34 5.44 -13.28
CA HIS A 225 -9.62 4.44 -14.04
C HIS A 225 -8.42 3.92 -13.25
N GLN A 226 -7.72 4.80 -12.53
CA GLN A 226 -6.60 4.42 -11.68
C GLN A 226 -7.04 3.71 -10.39
N GLY A 227 -8.20 4.07 -9.82
CA GLY A 227 -8.80 3.38 -8.67
C GLY A 227 -9.28 1.95 -8.96
N GLN A 228 -9.87 1.71 -10.15
CA GLN A 228 -10.25 0.37 -10.61
C GLN A 228 -9.03 -0.50 -10.93
N LEU A 229 -7.99 0.06 -11.54
CA LEU A 229 -6.72 -0.63 -11.77
C LEU A 229 -6.06 -1.05 -10.46
N CYS A 230 -6.11 -0.21 -9.42
CA CYS A 230 -5.66 -0.58 -8.08
C CYS A 230 -6.43 -1.78 -7.52
N TYR A 231 -7.76 -1.76 -7.62
CA TYR A 231 -8.60 -2.87 -7.15
C TYR A 231 -8.29 -4.18 -7.88
N LEU A 232 -8.20 -4.14 -9.21
CA LEU A 232 -7.88 -5.30 -10.03
C LEU A 232 -6.46 -5.82 -9.73
N ALA A 233 -5.45 -4.94 -9.64
CA ALA A 233 -4.09 -5.32 -9.33
C ALA A 233 -3.96 -5.93 -7.92
N THR A 234 -4.68 -5.39 -6.93
CA THR A 234 -4.71 -5.95 -5.57
C THR A 234 -5.28 -7.37 -5.58
N ILE A 235 -6.43 -7.57 -6.23
CA ILE A 235 -7.07 -8.88 -6.34
C ILE A 235 -6.17 -9.90 -7.06
N MET A 236 -5.56 -9.49 -8.17
CA MET A 236 -4.70 -10.37 -8.98
C MET A 236 -3.46 -10.85 -8.24
N VAL A 237 -2.99 -10.10 -7.23
CA VAL A 237 -1.76 -10.42 -6.50
C VAL A 237 -2.05 -11.07 -5.15
N TYR A 238 -3.12 -10.68 -4.46
CA TYR A 238 -3.52 -11.28 -3.18
C TYR A 238 -4.17 -12.66 -3.35
N ILE A 239 -4.96 -12.91 -4.41
CA ILE A 239 -5.59 -14.22 -4.63
C ILE A 239 -4.55 -15.34 -4.78
N PRO A 240 -3.52 -15.22 -5.65
CA PRO A 240 -2.49 -16.25 -5.76
C PRO A 240 -1.72 -16.45 -4.46
N GLN A 241 -1.41 -15.38 -3.73
CA GLN A 241 -0.71 -15.48 -2.45
C GLN A 241 -1.55 -16.22 -1.39
N ILE A 242 -2.85 -15.92 -1.28
CA ILE A 242 -3.75 -16.61 -0.34
C ILE A 242 -3.88 -18.09 -0.74
N PHE A 243 -4.03 -18.36 -2.04
CA PHE A 243 -4.11 -19.73 -2.55
C PHE A 243 -2.85 -20.54 -2.24
N LEU A 244 -1.65 -19.98 -2.49
CA LEU A 244 -0.37 -20.65 -2.18
C LEU A 244 -0.19 -20.92 -0.68
N ASN A 245 -0.66 -20.02 0.19
CA ASN A 245 -0.60 -20.23 1.64
C ASN A 245 -1.61 -21.28 2.13
N PHE A 246 -2.83 -21.28 1.58
CA PHE A 246 -3.91 -22.19 2.01
C PHE A 246 -3.76 -23.60 1.45
N ALA A 247 -3.19 -23.74 0.25
CA ALA A 247 -2.91 -25.03 -0.36
C ALA A 247 -1.83 -25.85 0.39
N ASN A 248 -1.22 -25.29 1.45
CA ASN A 248 -0.18 -25.93 2.28
C ASN A 248 0.92 -26.60 1.44
N MET A 249 1.24 -26.05 0.27
CA MET A 249 2.31 -26.56 -0.57
C MET A 249 3.65 -26.27 0.15
N PRO A 250 4.33 -27.28 0.70
CA PRO A 250 5.48 -27.07 1.56
C PRO A 250 6.59 -26.39 0.74
N GLY A 251 7.04 -25.23 1.21
CA GLY A 251 8.10 -24.44 0.58
C GLY A 251 7.65 -23.37 -0.42
N TYR A 252 6.36 -23.29 -0.78
CA TYR A 252 5.80 -22.16 -1.55
C TYR A 252 5.18 -21.07 -0.66
N GLN A 253 5.06 -21.35 0.64
CA GLN A 253 4.57 -20.41 1.65
C GLN A 253 5.53 -19.22 1.76
N GLY A 254 5.14 -18.09 1.16
CA GLY A 254 5.97 -16.86 1.14
C GLY A 254 6.57 -16.50 -0.23
N LEU A 255 6.33 -17.29 -1.29
CA LEU A 255 6.88 -17.00 -2.63
C LEU A 255 6.51 -15.61 -3.13
N LEU A 256 5.24 -15.21 -3.00
CA LEU A 256 4.75 -13.93 -3.50
C LEU A 256 4.69 -12.84 -2.42
N ILE A 257 5.20 -13.08 -1.20
CA ILE A 257 5.05 -12.10 -0.11
C ILE A 257 5.74 -10.77 -0.42
N VAL A 258 6.95 -10.83 -1.02
CA VAL A 258 7.70 -9.66 -1.46
C VAL A 258 6.98 -8.98 -2.63
N THR A 259 6.51 -9.77 -3.60
CA THR A 259 5.78 -9.27 -4.77
C THR A 259 4.51 -8.53 -4.37
N VAL A 260 3.73 -9.09 -3.43
CA VAL A 260 2.51 -8.48 -2.88
C VAL A 260 2.83 -7.13 -2.25
N GLN A 261 3.86 -7.08 -1.39
CA GLN A 261 4.25 -5.84 -0.73
C GLN A 261 4.75 -4.78 -1.71
N VAL A 262 5.50 -5.17 -2.74
CA VAL A 262 5.99 -4.28 -3.80
C VAL A 262 4.84 -3.71 -4.60
N VAL A 263 3.90 -4.56 -5.04
CA VAL A 263 2.73 -4.12 -5.81
C VAL A 263 1.86 -3.19 -4.98
N GLU A 264 1.61 -3.50 -3.71
CA GLU A 264 0.84 -2.65 -2.82
C GLU A 264 1.49 -1.27 -2.62
N ASN A 265 2.81 -1.22 -2.43
CA ASN A 265 3.55 0.02 -2.30
C ASN A 265 3.52 0.84 -3.60
N ILE A 266 3.75 0.22 -4.76
CA ILE A 266 3.68 0.89 -6.08
C ILE A 266 2.28 1.46 -6.30
N MET A 267 1.26 0.65 -6.08
CA MET A 267 -0.14 1.00 -6.26
C MET A 267 -0.54 2.18 -5.36
N THR A 268 -0.29 2.03 -4.05
CA THR A 268 -0.56 3.09 -3.08
C THR A 268 0.21 4.34 -3.48
N SER A 269 1.48 4.21 -3.85
CA SER A 269 2.29 5.35 -4.21
C SER A 269 1.80 6.10 -5.45
N ARG A 270 1.47 5.38 -6.53
CA ARG A 270 0.97 5.96 -7.78
C ARG A 270 -0.32 6.73 -7.56
N VAL A 271 -1.27 6.17 -6.81
CA VAL A 271 -2.50 6.88 -6.46
C VAL A 271 -2.19 8.13 -5.63
N HIS A 272 -1.21 8.09 -4.73
CA HIS A 272 -0.88 9.25 -3.89
C HIS A 272 -0.40 10.40 -4.75
N ARG A 273 0.53 10.08 -5.64
CA ARG A 273 1.16 11.01 -6.57
C ARG A 273 0.13 11.64 -7.49
N THR A 274 -0.74 10.84 -8.13
CA THR A 274 -1.79 11.36 -9.01
C THR A 274 -2.74 12.30 -8.26
N VAL A 275 -3.14 11.97 -7.03
CA VAL A 275 -3.99 12.84 -6.21
C VAL A 275 -3.27 14.16 -5.90
N ILE A 276 -2.02 14.12 -5.46
CA ILE A 276 -1.27 15.34 -5.12
C ILE A 276 -1.03 16.21 -6.37
N LEU A 277 -0.58 15.62 -7.47
CA LEU A 277 -0.34 16.36 -8.72
C LEU A 277 -1.63 16.95 -9.29
N GLY A 278 -2.75 16.22 -9.17
CA GLY A 278 -4.07 16.74 -9.52
C GLY A 278 -4.42 17.99 -8.71
N LEU A 279 -4.19 17.98 -7.39
CA LEU A 279 -4.41 19.14 -6.52
C LEU A 279 -3.47 20.31 -6.84
N ILE A 280 -2.21 20.06 -7.19
CA ILE A 280 -1.25 21.11 -7.57
C ILE A 280 -1.67 21.76 -8.89
N THR A 281 -2.09 20.96 -9.87
CA THR A 281 -2.50 21.43 -11.20
C THR A 281 -3.80 22.24 -11.12
N ASP A 282 -4.75 21.80 -10.30
CA ASP A 282 -6.02 22.51 -10.07
C ASP A 282 -5.82 23.80 -9.26
N GLY A 283 -4.92 23.78 -8.25
CA GLY A 283 -4.55 24.98 -7.50
C GLY A 283 -3.81 26.05 -8.30
N GLY A 284 -3.17 25.69 -9.42
CA GLY A 284 -2.56 26.63 -10.37
C GLY A 284 -3.53 27.19 -11.42
N ARG A 285 -4.73 26.59 -11.55
CA ARG A 285 -5.73 26.95 -12.57
C ARG A 285 -6.99 27.47 -11.86
N ASN A 286 -7.00 28.76 -11.53
CA ASN A 286 -8.15 29.38 -10.87
C ASN A 286 -9.50 29.02 -11.55
N ALA A 287 -10.44 28.58 -10.71
CA ALA A 287 -11.90 28.58 -10.85
C ALA A 287 -12.61 27.46 -11.66
N VAL A 288 -12.54 26.20 -11.21
CA VAL A 288 -13.73 25.35 -10.98
C VAL A 288 -13.44 24.49 -9.74
N PRO A 289 -14.22 24.58 -8.64
CA PRO A 289 -13.86 23.91 -7.40
C PRO A 289 -14.11 22.40 -7.52
N ILE A 290 -13.04 21.60 -7.53
CA ILE A 290 -13.13 20.23 -6.99
C ILE A 290 -13.05 20.37 -5.47
N GLU A 291 -14.20 20.53 -4.83
CA GLU A 291 -14.33 20.45 -3.37
C GLU A 291 -13.94 19.05 -2.88
N PHE A 292 -12.65 18.86 -2.59
CA PHE A 292 -12.27 18.06 -1.43
C PHE A 292 -12.54 18.92 -0.19
N THR A 293 -13.72 18.74 0.38
CA THR A 293 -14.18 19.40 1.61
C THR A 293 -13.24 19.04 2.76
N THR A 294 -12.15 19.78 2.90
CA THR A 294 -11.45 19.97 4.17
C THR A 294 -12.32 20.86 5.05
N ILE A 295 -13.20 20.24 5.83
CA ILE A 295 -13.86 20.92 6.94
C ILE A 295 -12.80 21.13 8.02
N VAL A 296 -12.22 22.33 8.04
CA VAL A 296 -11.64 22.92 9.26
C VAL A 296 -12.76 23.75 9.89
N SER A 297 -13.42 23.19 10.90
CA SER A 297 -14.26 23.95 11.83
C SER A 297 -13.47 24.28 13.09
N GLY A 298 -13.58 25.54 13.50
CA GLY A 298 -13.20 26.14 14.78
C GLY A 298 -12.88 27.61 14.51
N SER A 299 -13.64 28.61 14.95
CA SER A 299 -14.41 28.75 16.19
C SER A 299 -15.55 29.77 16.03
N ALA A 300 -16.63 29.57 16.78
CA ALA A 300 -17.76 30.47 16.92
C ALA A 300 -17.48 31.65 17.88
N THR A 301 -18.13 32.80 17.65
CA THR A 301 -18.74 33.63 18.70
C THR A 301 -19.79 34.60 18.10
N THR A 302 -21.06 34.31 18.38
CA THR A 302 -22.18 35.18 18.80
C THR A 302 -22.19 36.69 18.49
N ALA A 303 -23.29 37.17 17.86
CA ALA A 303 -24.20 38.22 18.36
C ALA A 303 -25.22 38.60 17.25
N SER A 304 -26.53 38.38 17.48
CA SER A 304 -27.55 39.43 17.73
C SER A 304 -28.12 40.05 16.45
N SER A 305 -29.34 39.65 16.07
CA SER A 305 -30.53 40.52 16.01
C SER A 305 -30.29 41.88 15.35
N ASP A 306 -30.77 42.03 14.12
CA ASP A 306 -31.55 43.19 13.65
C ASP A 306 -31.56 43.22 12.12
N ASN A 307 -32.66 42.77 11.51
CA ASN A 307 -32.98 43.16 10.14
C ASN A 307 -34.49 43.11 9.94
N LYS A 308 -35.16 44.07 10.57
CA LYS A 308 -36.56 44.40 10.31
C LYS A 308 -36.73 45.92 10.15
N VAL A 309 -35.81 46.60 9.47
CA VAL A 309 -35.92 48.02 9.07
C VAL A 309 -35.04 48.29 7.84
N LEU A 310 -35.32 47.70 6.67
CA LEU A 310 -34.80 48.24 5.39
C LEU A 310 -35.57 47.75 4.15
N THR A 311 -36.89 47.58 4.28
CA THR A 311 -37.80 47.37 3.15
C THR A 311 -38.89 48.44 3.21
N GLU A 312 -38.54 49.72 3.03
CA GLU A 312 -39.54 50.76 2.76
C GLU A 312 -39.03 52.08 2.14
N LEU A 313 -37.88 52.11 1.46
CA LEU A 313 -37.33 53.37 0.90
C LEU A 313 -36.86 53.31 -0.57
N ALA A 314 -37.35 52.36 -1.37
CA ALA A 314 -37.01 52.26 -2.79
C ALA A 314 -38.22 52.36 -3.74
N THR A 315 -39.30 53.04 -3.35
CA THR A 315 -40.49 53.26 -4.21
C THR A 315 -41.05 54.68 -4.21
N LYS A 316 -40.23 55.69 -3.86
CA LYS A 316 -40.58 57.10 -4.12
C LYS A 316 -39.35 57.88 -4.54
N HIS A 317 -39.01 57.84 -5.83
CA HIS A 317 -38.33 58.92 -6.56
C HIS A 317 -38.53 58.71 -8.07
N GLU A 318 -39.78 58.85 -8.52
CA GLU A 318 -40.13 59.16 -9.90
C GLU A 318 -41.54 59.78 -9.87
N VAL A 319 -41.59 61.11 -9.73
CA VAL A 319 -42.57 62.08 -10.26
C VAL A 319 -42.21 63.42 -9.60
N VAL A 320 -41.46 64.27 -10.30
CA VAL A 320 -41.80 65.62 -10.77
C VAL A 320 -40.71 66.01 -11.77
#